data_AF-A0A7Y5BHS4-F1
#
_entry.id   AF-A0A7Y5BHS4-F1
#
_cell.length_a   1.000
_cell.length_b   1.000
_cell.length_c   1.000
_cell.angle_alpha   90.00
_cell.angle_beta   90.00
_cell.angle_gamma   90.00
#
_symmetry.space_group_name_H-M   'P 1'
#
loop_
_entity.id
_entity.type
_entity.pdbx_description
1 polymer ?
#
loop_
_entity_poly.entity_id
_entity_poly.type
_entity_poly.pdbx_seq_one_letter_code
_entity_poly.pdbx_strand_id
1 'polypeptide(L)' 'MVFVSVALRSEAEPIIENFQLKLEDTKNRFSIYSSDRIKLIITGVGKINSAIGTAIL' A
#
# COMPACT_ATOMS: atom_id res chain seq x y z
N MET A 1 -1.32 -0.92 -14.68
CA MET A 1 -0.93 -1.01 -13.25
C MET A 1 -2.07 -0.44 -12.42
N VAL A 2 -2.50 -1.16 -11.39
CA VAL A 2 -3.58 -0.75 -10.49
C VAL A 2 -2.97 -0.34 -9.15
N PHE A 3 -3.40 0.80 -8.63
CA PHE A 3 -2.93 1.33 -7.35
C PHE A 3 -4.01 1.18 -6.30
N VAL A 4 -3.64 0.68 -5.13
CA VAL A 4 -4.56 0.43 -4.02
C VAL A 4 -4.00 1.12 -2.77
N SER A 5 -4.81 1.92 -2.11
CA SER A 5 -4.48 2.55 -0.83
C SER A 5 -5.44 2.05 0.23
N VAL A 6 -4.89 1.56 1.35
CA VAL A 6 -5.65 1.09 2.51
C VAL A 6 -5.13 1.71 3.78
N ALA A 7 -5.97 1.81 4.81
CA ALA A 7 -5.59 2.47 6.05
C ALA A 7 -4.86 1.49 6.99
N LEU A 8 -5.34 0.24 7.06
CA LEU A 8 -4.89 -0.73 8.06
C LEU A 8 -4.27 -1.97 7.42
N ARG A 9 -3.37 -2.63 8.15
CA ARG A 9 -2.74 -3.88 7.69
C ARG A 9 -3.75 -5.00 7.49
N SER A 10 -4.77 -5.10 8.35
CA SER A 10 -5.83 -6.11 8.23
C SER A 10 -6.65 -5.96 6.93
N GLU A 11 -6.75 -4.75 6.37
CA GLU A 11 -7.38 -4.50 5.07
C GLU A 11 -6.46 -4.90 3.91
N ALA A 12 -5.14 -4.73 4.11
CA ALA A 12 -4.11 -5.03 3.12
C ALA A 12 -3.83 -6.53 2.97
N GLU A 13 -3.82 -7.26 4.10
CA GLU A 13 -3.42 -8.67 4.20
C GLU A 13 -4.11 -9.59 3.18
N PRO A 14 -5.45 -9.60 3.04
CA PRO A 14 -6.10 -10.44 2.03
C PRO A 14 -5.70 -10.07 0.59
N ILE A 15 -5.35 -8.81 0.32
CA ILE A 15 -4.92 -8.38 -1.02
C ILE A 15 -3.47 -8.82 -1.26
N ILE A 16 -2.59 -8.65 -0.27
CA ILE A 16 -1.19 -9.06 -0.34
C ILE A 16 -1.09 -10.57 -0.58
N GLU A 17 -1.87 -11.37 0.14
CA GLU A 17 -1.85 -12.83 0.02
C GLU A 17 -2.41 -13.31 -1.32
N ASN A 18 -3.59 -12.81 -1.72
CA ASN A 18 -4.24 -13.23 -2.97
C ASN A 18 -3.45 -12.86 -4.22
N PHE A 19 -2.75 -11.73 -4.19
CA PHE A 19 -1.95 -11.24 -5.32
C PHE A 19 -0.44 -11.45 -5.15
N GLN A 20 -0.03 -12.13 -4.07
CA GLN A 20 1.37 -12.45 -3.75
C GLN A 20 2.30 -11.22 -3.82
N LEU A 21 1.83 -10.08 -3.30
CA LEU A 21 2.57 -8.82 -3.36
C LEU A 21 3.80 -8.88 -2.46
N LYS A 22 4.93 -8.36 -2.95
CA LYS A 22 6.19 -8.31 -2.20
C LYS A 22 6.38 -6.94 -1.58
N LEU A 23 6.88 -6.89 -0.36
CA LEU A 23 7.24 -5.63 0.29
C LEU A 23 8.39 -4.98 -0.49
N GLU A 24 8.21 -3.71 -0.87
CA GLU A 24 9.29 -2.91 -1.42
C GLU A 24 10.16 -2.37 -0.29
N ASP A 25 11.47 -2.52 -0.43
CA ASP A 25 12.43 -1.92 0.48
C ASP A 25 12.58 -0.43 0.16
N THR A 26 11.65 0.38 0.68
CA THR A 26 11.63 1.83 0.47
C THR A 26 11.93 2.55 1.78
N LYS A 27 12.63 3.68 1.70
CA LYS A 27 12.86 4.58 2.85
C LYS A 27 11.62 5.41 3.22
N ASN A 28 10.45 5.04 2.71
CA ASN A 28 9.21 5.77 2.96
C ASN A 28 8.65 5.41 4.33
N ARG A 29 7.90 6.35 4.92
CA ARG A 29 7.18 6.11 6.18
C ARG A 29 6.11 5.02 6.05
N PHE A 30 5.59 4.80 4.84
CA PHE A 30 4.53 3.84 4.56
C PHE A 30 5.09 2.55 4.01
N SER A 31 4.47 1.43 4.37
CA SER A 31 4.76 0.13 3.77
C SER A 31 4.10 0.05 2.39
N ILE A 32 4.91 -0.22 1.36
CA ILE A 32 4.48 -0.37 -0.02
C ILE A 32 4.71 -1.82 -0.44
N TYR A 33 3.70 -2.45 -1.00
CA TYR A 33 3.75 -3.79 -1.54
C TYR A 33 3.49 -3.74 -3.04
N SER A 34 4.25 -4.47 -3.84
CA SER A 34 4.09 -4.42 -5.30
C SER A 34 4.31 -5.74 -6.00
N SER A 35 3.81 -5.76 -7.23
CA SER A 35 3.91 -6.78 -8.27
C SER A 35 3.82 -6.05 -9.62
N ASP A 36 4.07 -6.74 -10.73
CA ASP A 36 4.08 -6.17 -12.09
C ASP A 36 2.76 -5.46 -12.47
N ARG A 37 1.65 -5.80 -11.79
CA ARG A 37 0.32 -5.29 -12.11
C ARG A 37 -0.31 -4.43 -11.03
N ILE A 38 0.09 -4.61 -9.77
CA ILE A 38 -0.58 -4.02 -8.60
C ILE A 38 0.46 -3.41 -7.67
N LYS A 39 0.18 -2.20 -7.19
CA LYS A 39 0.93 -1.54 -6.13
C LYS A 39 -0.02 -1.14 -5.01
N LEU A 40 0.26 -1.60 -3.80
CA LEU A 40 -0.54 -1.39 -2.60
C LEU A 40 0.26 -0.58 -1.58
N ILE A 41 -0.35 0.43 -0.98
CA ILE A 41 0.24 1.20 0.13
C ILE A 41 -0.66 1.12 1.37
N ILE A 42 -0.03 1.01 2.54
CA ILE A 42 -0.71 1.11 3.84
C ILE A 42 -0.45 2.50 4.41
N THR A 43 -1.46 3.37 4.42
CA THR A 43 -1.30 4.79 4.78
C THR A 43 -1.49 5.09 6.26
N GLY A 44 -2.17 4.22 7.01
CA GLY A 44 -2.73 4.60 8.31
C GLY A 44 -4.04 5.39 8.15
N VAL A 45 -4.72 5.63 9.28
CA VAL A 45 -6.02 6.31 9.34
C VAL A 45 -5.85 7.84 9.20
N GLY A 46 -6.86 8.50 8.62
CA GLY A 46 -6.99 9.96 8.58
C GLY A 46 -6.73 10.56 7.20
N LYS A 47 -7.36 11.71 6.93
CA LYS A 47 -7.34 12.37 5.60
C LYS A 47 -5.94 12.79 5.16
N ILE A 48 -5.12 13.28 6.09
CA ILE A 48 -3.75 13.73 5.80
C ILE A 48 -2.88 12.54 5.38
N ASN A 49 -2.91 11.45 6.16
CA ASN A 49 -2.14 10.24 5.85
C ASN A 49 -2.55 9.64 4.50
N SER A 50 -3.87 9.57 4.24
CA SER A 50 -4.40 9.09 2.96
C SER A 50 -3.94 9.96 1.78
N ALA A 51 -3.98 11.28 1.92
CA ALA A 51 -3.52 12.20 0.87
C ALA A 51 -2.02 12.06 0.59
N ILE A 52 -1.18 12.00 1.64
CA ILE A 52 0.28 11.84 1.49
C ILE A 52 0.59 10.48 0.87
N GLY A 53 -0.01 9.39 1.37
CA GLY A 53 0.23 8.04 0.87
C GLY A 53 -0.17 7.90 -0.60
N THR A 54 -1.30 8.48 -1.00
CA THR A 54 -1.74 8.45 -2.42
C THR A 54 -0.82 9.26 -3.33
N ALA A 55 -0.22 10.35 -2.85
CA ALA A 55 0.73 11.13 -3.64
C ALA A 55 2.10 10.44 -3.83
N ILE A 56 2.44 9.49 -2.96
CA ILE A 56 3.71 8.72 -3.02
C ILE A 56 3.61 7.49 -3.93
N LEU A 57 2.40 6.94 -4.10
CA LEU A 57 2.13 5.73 -4.89
C LEU A 57 2.63 5.84 -6.34
#